data_AF-A0A183VBI6-F1
#
_entry.id   AF-A0A183VBI6-F1
#
_cell.length_a   1.000
_cell.length_b   1.000
_cell.length_c   1.000
_cell.angle_alpha   90.00
_cell.angle_beta   90.00
_cell.angle_gamma   90.00
#
_symmetry.space_group_name_H-M   'P 1'
#
loop_
_entity.id
_entity.type
_entity.pdbx_description
1 polymer ?
#
loop_
_entity_poly.entity_id
_entity_poly.type
_entity_poly.pdbx_seq_one_letter_code
_entity_poly.pdbx_strand_id
1 'polypeptide(L)'
;MSSRLDDERRRLFSMNIRKVNTKNIKNIKNMNIRDVKNMNIRSVKNVNVKNIKNMKIKNMNLKNIRNMNIKNMNVKNTMFCCYHKVVDDMAMIRCVLFALNEELRFQNEQLQAEIQRMRQQFELSMRDKERIYQNRERNLAQYLSEEQKKMMDLWAELQQVRRQCVEYKEQTERDLENQRNEFIKVMRSVGGVARQLNIAAEHPIFSESGGSGSVQDVTLVEALTRFREQQGVVSGRGDAELNSELMKKYEQAIERIVQLESRGGDRSVNNVSTLEAELRRTKDRLNESLDALRKLNSVAKENRDHDAQKRSRSLSPGTLPIHELVVRLESAEDARKRMDKQLADSKKEINIQLKAVDDATREIRRLEDRLHTAESERTVAENARKHLEEEIRRLKLVFDQSAADGERKAIEEAEERHRLIEEEYKTRLAFNLSI
;
A
#
# COMPACT_ATOMS: atom_id res chain seq x y z
N MET A 1 -25.78 90.63 71.92
CA MET A 1 -24.79 90.49 73.02
C MET A 1 -24.82 89.11 73.71
N SER A 2 -25.12 88.00 73.00
CA SER A 2 -25.07 86.63 73.58
C SER A 2 -23.88 85.79 73.08
N SER A 3 -23.13 86.24 72.08
CA SER A 3 -22.00 85.50 71.50
C SER A 3 -20.63 85.81 72.12
N ARG A 4 -20.53 86.79 73.02
CA ARG A 4 -19.26 87.21 73.63
C ARG A 4 -18.97 86.52 74.98
N LEU A 5 -19.99 85.93 75.62
CA LEU A 5 -19.85 85.23 76.90
C LEU A 5 -19.55 83.73 76.75
N ASP A 6 -19.90 83.11 75.61
CA ASP A 6 -19.58 81.70 75.36
C ASP A 6 -18.13 81.46 74.92
N ASP A 7 -17.50 82.47 74.31
CA ASP A 7 -16.10 82.38 73.87
C ASP A 7 -15.10 82.61 75.03
N GLU A 8 -15.51 83.34 76.07
CA GLU A 8 -14.73 83.51 77.31
C GLU A 8 -14.83 82.30 78.25
N ARG A 9 -15.96 81.59 78.27
CA ARG A 9 -16.12 80.36 79.07
C ARG A 9 -15.29 79.19 78.56
N ARG A 10 -14.98 79.10 77.26
CA ARG A 10 -14.09 78.05 76.73
C ARG A 10 -12.60 78.29 76.99
N ARG A 11 -12.19 79.54 77.26
CA ARG A 11 -10.78 79.89 77.54
C ARG A 11 -10.35 79.65 78.99
N LEU A 12 -11.27 79.34 79.91
CA LEU A 12 -10.96 79.26 81.34
C LEU A 12 -10.55 77.88 81.90
N PHE A 13 -10.39 76.81 81.09
CA PHE A 13 -9.91 75.51 81.62
C PHE A 13 -9.00 74.73 80.66
N SER A 14 -8.11 75.40 79.94
CA SER A 14 -7.02 74.73 79.20
C SER A 14 -5.66 75.20 79.71
N MET A 15 -4.92 74.32 80.39
CA MET A 15 -3.58 74.62 80.87
C MET A 15 -2.54 73.91 80.00
N ASN A 16 -1.62 74.67 79.40
CA ASN A 16 -0.49 74.16 78.62
C ASN A 16 0.75 74.08 79.52
N ILE A 17 1.24 72.88 79.82
CA ILE A 17 2.45 72.69 80.64
C ILE A 17 3.57 72.12 79.76
N ARG A 18 4.71 72.82 79.69
CA ARG A 18 5.82 72.43 78.80
C ARG A 18 6.64 71.26 79.33
N LYS A 19 6.93 71.19 80.63
CA LYS A 19 7.76 70.12 81.23
C LYS A 19 7.33 69.84 82.67
N VAL A 20 7.13 68.56 83.01
CA VAL A 20 6.88 68.12 84.38
C VAL A 20 7.84 67.00 84.74
N ASN A 21 8.72 67.25 85.72
CA ASN A 21 9.51 66.20 86.36
C ASN A 21 8.84 65.85 87.69
N THR A 22 8.52 64.56 87.85
CA THR A 22 8.08 63.90 89.10
C THR A 22 6.99 64.62 89.89
N LYS A 23 5.72 64.21 89.66
CA LYS A 23 4.56 64.61 90.48
C LYS A 23 3.57 63.45 90.67
N ASN A 24 2.90 63.42 91.82
CA ASN A 24 1.71 62.59 92.06
C ASN A 24 0.48 63.49 91.88
N ILE A 25 -0.28 63.30 90.79
CA ILE A 25 -1.45 64.14 90.49
C ILE A 25 -2.73 63.32 90.61
N LYS A 26 -3.69 63.82 91.38
CA LYS A 26 -5.03 63.23 91.54
C LYS A 26 -5.99 64.04 90.64
N ASN A 27 -6.38 63.44 89.52
CA ASN A 27 -7.35 63.95 88.53
C ASN A 27 -6.80 65.05 87.60
N ILE A 28 -6.68 64.73 86.31
CA ILE A 28 -6.34 65.71 85.25
C ILE A 28 -7.46 65.71 84.21
N LYS A 29 -7.91 66.92 83.82
CA LYS A 29 -8.89 67.14 82.76
C LYS A 29 -8.43 68.25 81.82
N ASN A 30 -8.64 68.09 80.51
CA ASN A 30 -8.49 69.13 79.47
C ASN A 30 -7.11 69.83 79.44
N MET A 31 -6.01 69.06 79.45
CA MET A 31 -4.64 69.61 79.39
C MET A 31 -3.86 69.11 78.18
N ASN A 32 -2.89 69.91 77.73
CA ASN A 32 -1.89 69.57 76.71
C ASN A 32 -0.50 69.60 77.36
N ILE A 33 0.22 68.47 77.36
CA ILE A 33 1.54 68.34 77.99
C ILE A 33 2.55 67.77 76.98
N ARG A 34 3.73 68.38 76.88
CA ARG A 34 4.69 68.06 75.81
C ARG A 34 5.78 67.07 76.19
N ASP A 35 6.20 67.03 77.46
CA ASP A 35 7.23 66.11 77.95
C ASP A 35 6.94 65.67 79.40
N VAL A 36 6.77 64.35 79.61
CA VAL A 36 6.49 63.76 80.92
C VAL A 36 7.47 62.63 81.22
N LYS A 37 8.10 62.68 82.41
CA LYS A 37 8.96 61.61 82.94
C LYS A 37 8.55 61.25 84.38
N ASN A 38 8.49 59.95 84.68
CA ASN A 38 8.33 59.40 86.03
C ASN A 38 7.12 59.96 86.80
N MET A 39 5.90 59.77 86.28
CA MET A 39 4.66 60.29 86.87
C MET A 39 3.68 59.16 87.26
N ASN A 40 3.00 59.33 88.40
CA ASN A 40 1.95 58.44 88.89
C ASN A 40 0.61 59.20 88.90
N ILE A 41 -0.35 58.79 88.07
CA ILE A 41 -1.65 59.49 87.93
C ILE A 41 -2.81 58.54 88.23
N ARG A 42 -3.78 59.02 89.02
CA ARG A 42 -4.89 58.19 89.48
C ARG A 42 -6.10 58.18 88.53
N SER A 43 -6.42 59.30 87.86
CA SER A 43 -7.53 59.41 86.92
C SER A 43 -7.27 60.50 85.85
N VAL A 44 -7.56 60.20 84.58
CA VAL A 44 -7.34 61.11 83.44
C VAL A 44 -8.57 61.13 82.53
N LYS A 45 -8.99 62.32 82.09
CA LYS A 45 -9.99 62.51 81.01
C LYS A 45 -9.55 63.63 80.05
N ASN A 46 -9.67 63.42 78.74
CA ASN A 46 -9.42 64.43 77.70
C ASN A 46 -8.06 65.17 77.82
N VAL A 47 -6.96 64.44 77.77
CA VAL A 47 -5.60 65.00 77.81
C VAL A 47 -4.81 64.52 76.60
N ASN A 48 -4.09 65.43 75.92
CA ASN A 48 -3.20 65.09 74.81
C ASN A 48 -1.74 65.21 75.30
N VAL A 49 -1.00 64.10 75.28
CA VAL A 49 0.40 64.06 75.73
C VAL A 49 1.28 63.61 74.58
N LYS A 50 2.36 64.34 74.33
CA LYS A 50 3.43 63.92 73.41
C LYS A 50 4.63 63.45 74.24
N ASN A 51 5.38 62.47 73.74
CA ASN A 51 6.60 61.90 74.35
C ASN A 51 6.51 61.49 75.84
N ILE A 52 6.15 60.22 76.09
CA ILE A 52 6.02 59.63 77.43
C ILE A 52 7.15 58.63 77.69
N LYS A 53 7.83 58.75 78.84
CA LYS A 53 8.71 57.70 79.38
C LYS A 53 8.36 57.41 80.84
N ASN A 54 8.18 56.13 81.19
CA ASN A 54 7.95 55.63 82.55
C ASN A 54 6.76 56.30 83.29
N MET A 55 5.53 56.08 82.83
CA MET A 55 4.31 56.57 83.49
C MET A 55 3.40 55.41 83.93
N LYS A 56 2.84 55.48 85.14
CA LYS A 56 1.89 54.49 85.69
C LYS A 56 0.52 55.15 85.94
N ILE A 57 -0.55 54.64 85.32
CA ILE A 57 -1.94 55.14 85.46
C ILE A 57 -2.82 54.02 86.02
N LYS A 58 -3.62 54.32 87.06
CA LYS A 58 -4.48 53.32 87.73
C LYS A 58 -5.93 53.25 87.23
N ASN A 59 -6.53 54.35 86.74
CA ASN A 59 -7.90 54.34 86.20
C ASN A 59 -8.00 55.31 85.02
N MET A 60 -8.34 54.82 83.83
CA MET A 60 -8.51 55.63 82.62
C MET A 60 -9.88 55.38 82.00
N ASN A 61 -10.60 56.46 81.64
CA ASN A 61 -11.92 56.36 81.01
C ASN A 61 -11.74 56.24 79.48
N LEU A 62 -12.15 55.10 78.92
CA LEU A 62 -11.70 54.48 77.66
C LEU A 62 -12.17 55.14 76.34
N LYS A 63 -12.44 56.45 76.28
CA LYS A 63 -12.89 57.09 75.02
C LYS A 63 -11.76 57.59 74.10
N ASN A 64 -10.53 57.73 74.58
CA ASN A 64 -9.44 58.36 73.82
C ASN A 64 -8.18 57.48 73.59
N ILE A 65 -8.20 56.17 73.87
CA ILE A 65 -7.10 55.25 73.50
C ILE A 65 -7.34 54.70 72.08
N ARG A 66 -7.36 55.58 71.07
CA ARG A 66 -7.31 55.15 69.66
C ARG A 66 -5.95 55.37 69.01
N ASN A 67 -5.03 56.11 69.64
CA ASN A 67 -3.82 56.56 68.94
C ASN A 67 -2.48 56.04 69.47
N MET A 68 -2.46 55.19 70.50
CA MET A 68 -1.22 54.51 70.91
C MET A 68 -1.39 53.00 70.74
N ASN A 69 -0.50 52.40 69.93
CA ASN A 69 -0.39 50.98 69.55
C ASN A 69 -1.14 50.46 68.31
N ILE A 70 -2.02 51.25 67.66
CA ILE A 70 -2.67 50.79 66.42
C ILE A 70 -1.65 50.61 65.28
N LYS A 71 -0.67 51.51 65.11
CA LYS A 71 0.30 51.41 64.00
C LYS A 71 1.14 50.13 64.04
N ASN A 72 1.53 49.66 65.22
CA ASN A 72 2.43 48.50 65.36
C ASN A 72 1.68 47.15 65.32
N MET A 73 0.45 47.08 65.85
CA MET A 73 -0.42 45.92 65.68
C MET A 73 -0.92 45.78 64.24
N ASN A 74 -1.26 46.89 63.58
CA ASN A 74 -1.76 46.85 62.21
C ASN A 74 -0.67 46.34 61.25
N VAL A 75 0.57 46.82 61.37
CA VAL A 75 1.69 46.34 60.53
C VAL A 75 1.98 44.84 60.74
N LYS A 76 1.96 44.34 61.98
CA LYS A 76 2.17 42.91 62.25
C LYS A 76 1.04 42.03 61.72
N ASN A 77 -0.22 42.45 61.91
CA ASN A 77 -1.37 41.72 61.39
C ASN A 77 -1.43 41.76 59.86
N THR A 78 -1.09 42.90 59.25
CA THR A 78 -0.99 43.01 57.79
C THR A 78 0.13 42.13 57.26
N MET A 79 1.33 42.11 57.87
CA MET A 79 2.41 41.20 57.46
C MET A 79 2.03 39.72 57.63
N PHE A 80 1.38 39.36 58.73
CA PHE A 80 0.92 37.98 58.96
C PHE A 80 -0.14 37.53 57.94
N CYS A 81 -1.08 38.43 57.62
CA CYS A 81 -2.10 38.20 56.59
C CYS A 81 -1.48 38.11 55.18
N CYS A 82 -0.53 38.99 54.85
CA CYS A 82 0.21 38.91 53.59
C CYS A 82 1.00 37.60 53.48
N TYR A 83 1.65 37.15 54.55
CA TYR A 83 2.39 35.89 54.56
C TYR A 83 1.47 34.69 54.35
N HIS A 84 0.34 34.62 55.04
CA HIS A 84 -0.64 33.54 54.85
C HIS A 84 -1.19 33.52 53.42
N LYS A 85 -1.55 34.69 52.88
CA LYS A 85 -2.03 34.79 51.50
C LYS A 85 -0.99 34.29 50.48
N VAL A 86 0.28 34.64 50.64
CA VAL A 86 1.36 34.15 49.77
C VAL A 86 1.54 32.63 49.89
N VAL A 87 1.41 32.08 51.09
CA VAL A 87 1.50 30.63 51.33
C VAL A 87 0.31 29.89 50.69
N ASP A 88 -0.90 30.43 50.82
CA ASP A 88 -2.11 29.87 50.20
C ASP A 88 -2.05 29.95 48.67
N ASP A 89 -1.60 31.07 48.12
CA ASP A 89 -1.39 31.24 46.67
C ASP A 89 -0.32 30.26 46.16
N MET A 90 0.79 30.07 46.90
CA MET A 90 1.81 29.06 46.57
C MET A 90 1.26 27.63 46.63
N ALA A 91 0.41 27.31 47.61
CA ALA A 91 -0.23 26.01 47.73
C ALA A 91 -1.17 25.76 46.54
N MET A 92 -1.97 26.75 46.17
CA MET A 92 -2.86 26.67 45.00
C MET A 92 -2.08 26.49 43.70
N ILE A 93 -1.03 27.30 43.48
CA ILE A 93 -0.14 27.17 42.31
C ILE A 93 0.47 25.77 42.25
N ARG A 94 0.92 25.23 43.39
CA ARG A 94 1.48 23.86 43.45
C ARG A 94 0.43 22.81 43.10
N CYS A 95 -0.79 22.90 43.59
CA CYS A 95 -1.89 21.99 43.24
C CYS A 95 -2.23 22.06 41.75
N VAL A 96 -2.31 23.27 41.17
CA VAL A 96 -2.59 23.45 39.74
C VAL A 96 -1.45 22.90 38.87
N LEU A 97 -0.19 23.19 39.24
CA LEU A 97 0.98 22.64 38.54
C LEU A 97 1.02 21.11 38.62
N PHE A 98 0.68 20.53 39.77
CA PHE A 98 0.64 19.08 39.94
C PHE A 98 -0.43 18.45 39.03
N ALA A 99 -1.65 18.97 39.06
CA ALA A 99 -2.75 18.49 38.21
C ALA A 99 -2.41 18.61 36.71
N LEU A 100 -1.81 19.74 36.30
CA LEU A 100 -1.39 19.94 34.92
C LEU A 100 -0.26 18.97 34.52
N ASN A 101 0.70 18.71 35.42
CA ASN A 101 1.78 17.75 35.16
C ASN A 101 1.23 16.33 35.02
N GLU A 102 0.26 15.96 35.84
CA GLU A 102 -0.38 14.64 35.80
C GLU A 102 -1.19 14.43 34.52
N GLU A 103 -1.95 15.44 34.09
CA GLU A 103 -2.65 15.44 32.80
C GLU A 103 -1.68 15.31 31.62
N LEU A 104 -0.58 16.08 31.61
CA LEU A 104 0.44 15.99 30.57
C LEU A 104 1.14 14.61 30.55
N ARG A 105 1.34 13.98 31.72
CA ARG A 105 1.88 12.61 31.78
C ARG A 105 0.92 11.61 31.17
N PHE A 106 -0.36 11.69 31.51
CA PHE A 106 -1.38 10.82 30.97
C PHE A 106 -1.50 10.95 29.44
N GLN A 107 -1.48 12.17 28.92
CA GLN A 107 -1.47 12.42 27.47
C GLN A 107 -0.22 11.85 26.79
N ASN A 108 0.96 12.00 27.40
CA ASN A 108 2.19 11.40 26.88
C ASN A 108 2.11 9.87 26.84
N GLU A 109 1.58 9.24 27.90
CA GLU A 109 1.41 7.79 27.95
C GLU A 109 0.45 7.28 26.88
N GLN A 110 -0.66 7.98 26.65
CA GLN A 110 -1.60 7.65 25.58
C GLN A 110 -0.95 7.72 24.20
N LEU A 111 -0.25 8.83 23.90
CA LEU A 111 0.46 8.99 22.63
C LEU A 111 1.54 7.93 22.44
N GLN A 112 2.27 7.59 23.50
CA GLN A 112 3.26 6.51 23.45
C GLN A 112 2.62 5.16 23.16
N ALA A 113 1.48 4.85 23.78
CA ALA A 113 0.73 3.61 23.52
C ALA A 113 0.22 3.55 22.07
N GLU A 114 -0.26 4.67 21.53
CA GLU A 114 -0.71 4.77 20.14
C GLU A 114 0.44 4.57 19.15
N ILE A 115 1.59 5.20 19.39
CA ILE A 115 2.81 4.99 18.59
C ILE A 115 3.22 3.52 18.61
N GLN A 116 3.17 2.85 19.76
CA GLN A 116 3.48 1.43 19.87
C GLN A 116 2.51 0.55 19.09
N ARG A 117 1.19 0.82 19.18
CA ARG A 117 0.18 0.10 18.39
C ARG A 117 0.39 0.28 16.89
N MET A 118 0.63 1.51 16.44
CA MET A 118 0.91 1.78 15.03
C MET A 118 2.15 1.01 14.57
N ARG A 119 3.25 1.04 15.34
CA ARG A 119 4.47 0.27 15.02
C ARG A 119 4.19 -1.22 14.89
N GLN A 120 3.46 -1.82 15.84
CA GLN A 120 3.10 -3.24 15.78
C GLN A 120 2.23 -3.56 14.55
N GLN A 121 1.26 -2.70 14.24
CA GLN A 121 0.40 -2.86 13.06
C GLN A 121 1.22 -2.78 11.76
N PHE A 122 2.15 -1.84 11.66
CA PHE A 122 3.05 -1.74 10.51
C PHE A 122 3.94 -2.97 10.39
N GLU A 123 4.52 -3.47 11.50
CA GLU A 123 5.33 -4.68 11.48
C GLU A 123 4.53 -5.91 11.01
N LEU A 124 3.31 -6.09 11.53
CA LEU A 124 2.44 -7.18 11.10
C LEU A 124 2.08 -7.06 9.62
N SER A 125 1.71 -5.86 9.16
CA SER A 125 1.41 -5.60 7.75
C SER A 125 2.60 -5.90 6.84
N MET A 126 3.81 -5.53 7.25
CA MET A 126 5.03 -5.82 6.50
C MET A 126 5.31 -7.33 6.44
N ARG A 127 5.17 -8.06 7.56
CA ARG A 127 5.35 -9.52 7.59
C ARG A 127 4.32 -10.26 6.74
N ASP A 128 3.07 -9.79 6.72
CA ASP A 128 2.03 -10.39 5.87
C ASP A 128 2.28 -10.12 4.39
N LYS A 129 2.70 -8.90 4.02
CA LYS A 129 3.11 -8.58 2.64
C LYS A 129 4.28 -9.46 2.20
N GLU A 130 5.31 -9.59 3.02
CA GLU A 130 6.47 -10.44 2.75
C GLU A 130 6.05 -11.91 2.53
N ARG A 131 5.17 -12.45 3.39
CA ARG A 131 4.64 -13.80 3.23
C ARG A 131 3.89 -13.98 1.90
N ILE A 132 3.10 -12.98 1.49
CA ILE A 132 2.37 -13.01 0.21
C ILE A 132 3.34 -12.99 -0.97
N TYR A 133 4.37 -12.14 -0.95
CA TYR A 133 5.37 -12.09 -2.02
C TYR A 133 6.12 -13.41 -2.15
N GLN A 134 6.59 -13.97 -1.03
CA GLN A 134 7.26 -15.28 -1.04
C GLN A 134 6.34 -16.39 -1.55
N ASN A 135 5.04 -16.35 -1.21
CA ASN A 135 4.11 -17.36 -1.71
C ASN A 135 3.86 -17.23 -3.22
N ARG A 136 3.74 -16.00 -3.72
CA ARG A 136 3.63 -15.73 -5.17
C ARG A 136 4.88 -16.20 -5.91
N GLU A 137 6.06 -15.95 -5.36
CA GLU A 137 7.34 -16.39 -5.93
C GLU A 137 7.44 -17.92 -5.99
N ARG A 138 7.09 -18.61 -4.89
CA ARG A 138 7.03 -20.09 -4.88
C ARG A 138 6.05 -20.63 -5.90
N ASN A 139 4.86 -20.04 -6.02
CA ASN A 139 3.86 -20.45 -7.00
C ASN A 139 4.34 -20.25 -8.44
N LEU A 140 5.02 -19.12 -8.73
CA LEU A 140 5.62 -18.86 -10.04
C LEU A 140 6.72 -19.86 -10.37
N ALA A 141 7.61 -20.15 -9.42
CA ALA A 141 8.67 -21.13 -9.59
C ALA A 141 8.10 -22.54 -9.84
N GLN A 142 7.04 -22.92 -9.11
CA GLN A 142 6.36 -24.19 -9.32
C GLN A 142 5.70 -24.25 -10.70
N TYR A 143 4.96 -23.21 -11.10
CA TYR A 143 4.33 -23.15 -12.42
C TYR A 143 5.36 -23.26 -13.55
N LEU A 144 6.48 -22.53 -13.47
CA LEU A 144 7.56 -22.63 -14.46
C LEU A 144 8.18 -24.02 -14.51
N SER A 145 8.37 -24.68 -13.36
CA SER A 145 8.86 -26.05 -13.27
C SER A 145 7.89 -27.05 -13.91
N GLU A 146 6.59 -26.88 -13.69
CA GLU A 146 5.54 -27.70 -14.31
C GLU A 146 5.50 -27.51 -15.84
N GLU A 147 5.62 -26.28 -16.33
CA GLU A 147 5.72 -25.99 -17.77
C GLU A 147 6.99 -26.58 -18.40
N GLN A 148 8.14 -26.49 -17.71
CA GLN A 148 9.38 -27.14 -18.14
C GLN A 148 9.21 -28.66 -18.22
N LYS A 149 8.52 -29.27 -17.26
CA LYS A 149 8.24 -30.70 -17.26
C LYS A 149 7.34 -31.09 -18.45
N LYS A 150 6.25 -30.37 -18.69
CA LYS A 150 5.38 -30.59 -19.86
C LYS A 150 6.17 -30.51 -21.18
N MET A 151 7.08 -29.54 -21.28
CA MET A 151 7.95 -29.41 -22.45
C MET A 151 8.88 -30.61 -22.61
N MET A 152 9.45 -31.14 -21.52
CA MET A 152 10.25 -32.37 -21.57
C MET A 152 9.42 -33.60 -21.96
N ASP A 153 8.21 -33.74 -21.43
CA ASP A 153 7.30 -34.85 -21.74
C ASP A 153 6.90 -34.82 -23.23
N LEU A 154 6.52 -33.65 -23.75
CA LEU A 154 6.23 -33.46 -25.19
C LEU A 154 7.44 -33.76 -26.07
N TRP A 155 8.65 -33.39 -25.64
CA TRP A 155 9.86 -33.72 -26.38
C TRP A 155 10.09 -35.23 -26.40
N ALA A 156 9.86 -35.93 -25.29
CA ALA A 156 9.97 -37.38 -25.22
C ALA A 156 8.93 -38.08 -26.12
N GLU A 157 7.67 -37.62 -26.10
CA GLU A 157 6.61 -38.11 -27.00
C GLU A 157 6.98 -37.89 -28.47
N LEU A 158 7.51 -36.71 -28.82
CA LEU A 158 7.95 -36.42 -30.17
C LEU A 158 9.08 -37.36 -30.63
N GLN A 159 10.04 -37.66 -29.76
CA GLN A 159 11.09 -38.64 -30.06
C GLN A 159 10.52 -40.06 -30.20
N GLN A 160 9.50 -40.41 -29.42
CA GLN A 160 8.80 -41.69 -29.57
C GLN A 160 8.08 -41.78 -30.92
N VAL A 161 7.32 -40.75 -31.31
CA VAL A 161 6.63 -40.71 -32.61
C VAL A 161 7.63 -40.80 -33.77
N ARG A 162 8.77 -40.10 -33.68
CA ARG A 162 9.84 -40.21 -34.68
C ARG A 162 10.35 -41.64 -34.84
N ARG A 163 10.57 -42.36 -33.74
CA ARG A 163 10.97 -43.77 -33.76
C ARG A 163 9.88 -44.65 -34.40
N GLN A 164 8.62 -44.45 -34.03
CA GLN A 164 7.50 -45.17 -34.64
C GLN A 164 7.40 -44.94 -36.15
N CYS A 165 7.60 -43.70 -36.63
CA CYS A 165 7.62 -43.42 -38.06
C CYS A 165 8.74 -44.17 -38.80
N VAL A 166 9.92 -44.29 -38.20
CA VAL A 166 11.05 -45.07 -38.76
C VAL A 166 10.69 -46.55 -38.80
N GLU A 167 10.15 -47.10 -37.72
CA GLU A 167 9.72 -48.51 -37.65
C GLU A 167 8.64 -48.84 -38.70
N TYR A 168 7.63 -47.97 -38.87
CA TYR A 168 6.61 -48.14 -39.90
C TYR A 168 7.18 -48.07 -41.32
N LYS A 169 8.14 -47.17 -41.55
CA LYS A 169 8.83 -47.09 -42.83
C LYS A 169 9.57 -48.40 -43.12
N GLU A 170 10.37 -48.89 -42.18
CA GLU A 170 11.12 -50.15 -42.32
C GLU A 170 10.21 -51.37 -42.48
N GLN A 171 9.07 -51.38 -41.78
CA GLN A 171 8.06 -52.42 -41.94
C GLN A 171 7.46 -52.39 -43.35
N THR A 172 7.10 -51.19 -43.84
CA THR A 172 6.56 -51.01 -45.19
C THR A 172 7.57 -51.42 -46.26
N GLU A 173 8.85 -51.07 -46.10
CA GLU A 173 9.93 -51.49 -47.00
C GLU A 173 10.08 -53.02 -47.02
N ARG A 174 10.05 -53.69 -45.86
CA ARG A 174 10.07 -55.15 -45.77
C ARG A 174 8.87 -55.80 -46.43
N ASP A 175 7.67 -55.25 -46.24
CA ASP A 175 6.44 -55.79 -46.84
C ASP A 175 6.43 -55.62 -48.36
N LEU A 176 6.91 -54.49 -48.88
CA LEU A 176 7.08 -54.28 -50.33
C LEU A 176 8.12 -55.23 -50.92
N GLU A 177 9.24 -55.47 -50.25
CA GLU A 177 10.25 -56.43 -50.72
C GLU A 177 9.70 -57.87 -50.69
N ASN A 178 8.90 -58.23 -49.68
CA ASN A 178 8.19 -59.51 -49.65
C ASN A 178 7.20 -59.63 -50.82
N GLN A 179 6.38 -58.62 -51.08
CA GLN A 179 5.44 -58.60 -52.21
C GLN A 179 6.17 -58.71 -53.55
N ARG A 180 7.29 -57.99 -53.71
CA ARG A 180 8.15 -58.09 -54.90
C ARG A 180 8.68 -59.51 -55.07
N ASN A 181 9.15 -60.14 -54.00
CA ASN A 181 9.67 -61.50 -54.03
C ASN A 181 8.56 -62.53 -54.37
N GLU A 182 7.36 -62.37 -53.83
CA GLU A 182 6.20 -63.18 -54.21
C GLU A 182 5.80 -62.96 -55.67
N PHE A 183 5.79 -61.71 -56.15
CA PHE A 183 5.52 -61.41 -57.56
C PHE A 183 6.54 -62.08 -58.48
N ILE A 184 7.83 -62.04 -58.12
CA ILE A 184 8.88 -62.74 -58.87
C ILE A 184 8.64 -64.26 -58.86
N LYS A 185 8.23 -64.86 -57.74
CA LYS A 185 7.89 -66.29 -57.67
C LYS A 185 6.71 -66.64 -58.58
N VAL A 186 5.64 -65.84 -58.55
CA VAL A 186 4.46 -66.01 -59.43
C VAL A 186 4.83 -65.81 -60.90
N MET A 187 5.63 -64.79 -61.24
CA MET A 187 6.14 -64.58 -62.60
C MET A 187 6.99 -65.75 -63.07
N ARG A 188 7.83 -66.35 -62.21
CA ARG A 188 8.58 -67.56 -62.57
C ARG A 188 7.68 -68.78 -62.73
N SER A 189 6.63 -68.93 -61.92
CA SER A 189 5.70 -70.05 -62.05
C SER A 189 4.80 -69.90 -63.29
N VAL A 190 4.25 -68.72 -63.54
CA VAL A 190 3.50 -68.37 -64.76
C VAL A 190 4.41 -68.43 -65.99
N GLY A 191 5.65 -67.95 -65.92
CA GLY A 191 6.66 -68.09 -66.97
C GLY A 191 7.16 -69.53 -67.15
N GLY A 192 7.03 -70.39 -66.14
CA GLY A 192 7.20 -71.83 -66.24
C GLY A 192 6.03 -72.50 -66.96
N VAL A 193 4.80 -72.09 -66.64
CA VAL A 193 3.57 -72.52 -67.30
C VAL A 193 3.51 -72.02 -68.76
N ALA A 194 3.94 -70.78 -69.04
CA ALA A 194 4.03 -70.23 -70.39
C ALA A 194 5.11 -70.91 -71.24
N ARG A 195 6.21 -71.37 -70.61
CA ARG A 195 7.20 -72.24 -71.25
C ARG A 195 6.68 -73.66 -71.48
N GLN A 196 5.83 -74.20 -70.60
CA GLN A 196 5.11 -75.46 -70.82
C GLN A 196 4.02 -75.34 -71.90
N LEU A 197 3.48 -74.14 -72.13
CA LEU A 197 2.52 -73.83 -73.19
C LEU A 197 3.15 -73.34 -74.51
N ASN A 198 4.49 -73.37 -74.62
CA ASN A 198 5.26 -73.02 -75.82
C ASN A 198 4.83 -71.71 -76.51
N ILE A 199 4.68 -70.63 -75.76
CA ILE A 199 4.63 -69.28 -76.35
C ILE A 199 6.05 -68.71 -76.31
N ALA A 200 6.78 -68.94 -77.40
CA ALA A 200 8.09 -68.36 -77.62
C ALA A 200 7.98 -66.84 -77.82
N ALA A 201 8.63 -66.08 -76.94
CA ALA A 201 9.08 -64.72 -77.21
C ALA A 201 10.34 -64.45 -76.38
N GLU A 202 11.31 -63.84 -77.04
CA GLU A 202 12.75 -63.88 -76.79
C GLU A 202 13.26 -62.96 -75.66
N HIS A 203 14.48 -63.27 -75.20
CA HIS A 203 15.44 -62.49 -74.38
C HIS A 203 15.32 -62.44 -72.83
N PRO A 204 16.42 -62.79 -72.14
CA PRO A 204 16.83 -62.10 -70.93
C PRO A 204 18.28 -61.57 -70.98
N ILE A 205 18.40 -60.29 -70.61
CA ILE A 205 19.62 -59.53 -70.38
C ILE A 205 19.94 -59.55 -68.87
N PHE A 206 21.23 -59.53 -68.55
CA PHE A 206 21.89 -59.11 -67.29
C PHE A 206 22.69 -60.20 -66.54
N SER A 207 24.00 -60.20 -66.83
CA SER A 207 25.08 -60.75 -66.02
C SER A 207 25.59 -59.72 -65.00
N GLU A 208 25.97 -60.21 -63.82
CA GLU A 208 26.66 -59.49 -62.74
C GLU A 208 28.11 -59.15 -63.10
N SER A 209 28.63 -58.02 -62.58
CA SER A 209 30.07 -57.69 -62.55
C SER A 209 30.40 -56.78 -61.36
N GLY A 210 31.44 -57.13 -60.60
CA GLY A 210 31.95 -56.36 -59.44
C GLY A 210 33.24 -55.57 -59.70
N GLY A 211 33.63 -54.77 -58.70
CA GLY A 211 35.01 -54.32 -58.40
C GLY A 211 35.40 -52.86 -58.71
N SER A 212 35.65 -52.02 -57.68
CA SER A 212 36.69 -50.96 -57.63
C SER A 212 36.66 -50.20 -56.28
N GLY A 213 37.79 -50.16 -55.55
CA GLY A 213 37.89 -49.65 -54.17
C GLY A 213 39.10 -48.76 -53.88
N SER A 214 39.58 -47.93 -54.81
CA SER A 214 40.79 -47.10 -54.60
C SER A 214 40.60 -45.58 -54.71
N VAL A 215 39.39 -45.07 -54.96
CA VAL A 215 39.18 -43.65 -55.27
C VAL A 215 38.81 -42.78 -54.05
N GLN A 216 38.44 -43.38 -52.91
CA GLN A 216 37.91 -42.63 -51.76
C GLN A 216 38.97 -42.05 -50.79
N ASP A 217 40.21 -42.55 -50.82
CA ASP A 217 41.21 -42.22 -49.79
C ASP A 217 41.90 -40.86 -50.02
N VAL A 218 42.03 -40.44 -51.28
CA VAL A 218 42.68 -39.16 -51.64
C VAL A 218 41.83 -37.95 -51.26
N THR A 219 40.50 -38.06 -51.38
CA THR A 219 39.55 -36.99 -51.04
C THR A 219 39.47 -36.70 -49.54
N LEU A 220 39.75 -37.69 -48.69
CA LEU A 220 39.69 -37.56 -47.23
C LEU A 220 40.91 -36.83 -46.66
N VAL A 221 42.09 -37.08 -47.22
CA VAL A 221 43.35 -36.46 -46.79
C VAL A 221 43.37 -34.96 -47.15
N GLU A 222 42.84 -34.59 -48.31
CA GLU A 222 42.75 -33.19 -48.72
C GLU A 222 41.75 -32.40 -47.87
N ALA A 223 40.66 -33.04 -47.43
CA ALA A 223 39.67 -32.43 -46.53
C ALA A 223 40.22 -32.16 -45.12
N LEU A 224 41.04 -33.06 -44.57
CA LEU A 224 41.67 -32.90 -43.25
C LEU A 224 42.71 -31.76 -43.23
N THR A 225 43.41 -31.55 -44.33
CA THR A 225 44.43 -30.51 -44.44
C THR A 225 43.79 -29.11 -44.47
N ARG A 226 42.68 -28.96 -45.20
CA ARG A 226 41.88 -27.71 -45.26
C ARG A 226 41.23 -27.35 -43.91
N PHE A 227 40.89 -28.35 -43.10
CA PHE A 227 40.29 -28.13 -41.78
C PHE A 227 41.31 -27.60 -40.75
N ARG A 228 42.59 -27.97 -40.90
CA ARG A 228 43.67 -27.54 -40.01
C ARG A 228 44.12 -26.10 -40.31
N GLU A 229 44.13 -25.69 -41.58
CA GLU A 229 44.49 -24.31 -41.97
C GLU A 229 43.43 -23.28 -41.54
N GLN A 230 42.15 -23.66 -41.44
CA GLN A 230 41.08 -22.78 -40.97
C GLN A 230 41.14 -22.47 -39.46
N GLN A 231 41.88 -23.25 -38.66
CA GLN A 231 41.94 -23.05 -37.21
C GLN A 231 43.11 -22.15 -36.73
N GLY A 232 44.03 -21.75 -37.62
CA GLY A 232 45.29 -21.10 -37.24
C GLY A 232 45.27 -19.57 -37.05
N VAL A 233 44.16 -18.86 -37.35
CA VAL A 233 44.18 -17.38 -37.49
C VAL A 233 43.28 -16.64 -36.48
N VAL A 234 42.56 -17.33 -35.59
CA VAL A 234 41.45 -16.75 -34.82
C VAL A 234 41.75 -16.62 -33.32
N SER A 235 42.74 -15.82 -32.93
CA SER A 235 42.99 -15.56 -31.49
C SER A 235 43.13 -14.09 -31.10
N GLY A 236 42.67 -13.15 -31.92
CA GLY A 236 42.64 -11.73 -31.51
C GLY A 236 41.71 -10.80 -32.28
N ARG A 237 41.07 -11.26 -33.36
CA ARG A 237 40.17 -10.45 -34.19
C ARG A 237 38.69 -10.79 -34.01
N GLY A 238 38.38 -12.00 -33.55
CA GLY A 238 37.02 -12.49 -33.37
C GLY A 238 36.27 -11.83 -32.21
N ASP A 239 36.95 -11.44 -31.13
CA ASP A 239 36.27 -10.90 -29.95
C ASP A 239 35.62 -9.53 -30.20
N ALA A 240 36.24 -8.68 -31.02
CA ALA A 240 35.68 -7.37 -31.38
C ALA A 240 34.49 -7.50 -32.33
N GLU A 241 34.57 -8.41 -33.30
CA GLU A 241 33.50 -8.70 -34.25
C GLU A 241 32.32 -9.38 -33.57
N LEU A 242 32.59 -10.31 -32.64
CA LEU A 242 31.59 -10.95 -31.79
C LEU A 242 30.89 -9.93 -30.87
N ASN A 243 31.62 -8.97 -30.29
CA ASN A 243 31.01 -7.92 -29.47
C ASN A 243 30.13 -6.97 -30.30
N SER A 244 30.57 -6.59 -31.51
CA SER A 244 29.75 -5.80 -32.43
C SER A 244 28.51 -6.56 -32.90
N GLU A 245 28.63 -7.85 -33.19
CA GLU A 245 27.51 -8.70 -33.58
C GLU A 245 26.54 -8.90 -32.42
N LEU A 246 27.03 -9.08 -31.20
CA LEU A 246 26.24 -9.18 -29.99
C LEU A 246 25.44 -7.88 -29.73
N MET A 247 26.07 -6.71 -29.86
CA MET A 247 25.38 -5.42 -29.76
C MET A 247 24.27 -5.28 -30.80
N LYS A 248 24.54 -5.69 -32.04
CA LYS A 248 23.53 -5.68 -33.12
C LYS A 248 22.37 -6.64 -32.83
N LYS A 249 22.64 -7.79 -32.20
CA LYS A 249 21.60 -8.73 -31.76
C LYS A 249 20.76 -8.17 -30.61
N TYR A 250 21.36 -7.42 -29.68
CA TYR A 250 20.61 -6.73 -28.62
C TYR A 250 19.68 -5.65 -29.20
N GLU A 251 20.15 -4.83 -30.14
CA GLU A 251 19.30 -3.85 -30.82
C GLU A 251 18.13 -4.51 -31.56
N GLN A 252 18.40 -5.56 -32.33
CA GLN A 252 17.36 -6.33 -33.03
C GLN A 252 16.36 -6.98 -32.06
N ALA A 253 16.80 -7.42 -30.89
CA ALA A 253 15.92 -7.98 -29.87
C ALA A 253 15.01 -6.90 -29.27
N ILE A 254 15.54 -5.71 -28.99
CA ILE A 254 14.77 -4.57 -28.47
C ILE A 254 13.72 -4.14 -29.50
N GLU A 255 14.10 -4.00 -30.78
CA GLU A 255 13.15 -3.69 -31.86
C GLU A 255 12.03 -4.73 -31.98
N ARG A 256 12.36 -6.02 -31.83
CA ARG A 256 11.38 -7.11 -31.87
C ARG A 256 10.45 -7.10 -30.67
N ILE A 257 10.95 -6.77 -29.47
CA ILE A 257 10.13 -6.61 -28.26
C ILE A 257 9.13 -5.47 -28.46
N VAL A 258 9.59 -4.29 -28.92
CA VAL A 258 8.72 -3.13 -29.20
C VAL A 258 7.66 -3.46 -30.26
N GLN A 259 8.02 -4.19 -31.32
CA GLN A 259 7.06 -4.64 -32.34
C GLN A 259 6.04 -5.65 -31.79
N LEU A 260 6.45 -6.53 -30.88
CA LEU A 260 5.56 -7.50 -30.23
C LEU A 260 4.63 -6.83 -29.23
N GLU A 261 5.10 -5.83 -28.49
CA GLU A 261 4.27 -5.00 -27.60
C GLU A 261 3.24 -4.19 -28.40
N SER A 262 3.66 -3.60 -29.53
CA SER A 262 2.77 -2.86 -30.44
C SER A 262 1.73 -3.75 -31.12
N ARG A 263 2.06 -5.02 -31.41
CA ARG A 263 1.10 -6.01 -31.94
C ARG A 263 0.23 -6.68 -30.87
N GLY A 264 0.72 -6.76 -29.63
CA GLY A 264 0.09 -7.48 -28.52
C GLY A 264 -1.16 -6.78 -28.00
N GLY A 265 -1.17 -5.45 -27.97
CA GLY A 265 -2.33 -4.65 -27.56
C GLY A 265 -3.51 -4.77 -28.54
N ASP A 266 -3.29 -4.42 -29.81
CA ASP A 266 -4.40 -4.31 -30.77
C ASP A 266 -4.95 -5.66 -31.25
N ARG A 267 -4.10 -6.69 -31.39
CA ARG A 267 -4.55 -8.01 -31.86
C ARG A 267 -5.31 -8.78 -30.78
N SER A 268 -4.93 -8.63 -29.51
CA SER A 268 -5.63 -9.25 -28.39
C SER A 268 -7.03 -8.64 -28.21
N VAL A 269 -7.13 -7.30 -28.21
CA VAL A 269 -8.41 -6.59 -28.06
C VAL A 269 -9.37 -6.91 -29.22
N ASN A 270 -8.87 -6.96 -30.46
CA ASN A 270 -9.69 -7.32 -31.62
C ASN A 270 -10.16 -8.79 -31.57
N ASN A 271 -9.32 -9.72 -31.10
CA ASN A 271 -9.71 -11.12 -30.94
C ASN A 271 -10.78 -11.28 -29.85
N VAL A 272 -10.64 -10.57 -28.72
CA VAL A 272 -11.64 -10.59 -27.64
C VAL A 272 -12.97 -10.04 -28.13
N SER A 273 -12.97 -8.88 -28.81
CA SER A 273 -14.19 -8.30 -29.36
C SER A 273 -14.87 -9.20 -30.42
N THR A 274 -14.07 -9.90 -31.25
CA THR A 274 -14.59 -10.85 -32.24
C THR A 274 -15.21 -12.08 -31.56
N LEU A 275 -14.56 -12.63 -30.55
CA LEU A 275 -15.06 -13.77 -29.76
C LEU A 275 -16.32 -13.40 -28.98
N GLU A 276 -16.42 -12.18 -28.44
CA GLU A 276 -17.64 -11.68 -27.79
C GLU A 276 -18.81 -11.56 -28.78
N ALA A 277 -18.55 -11.10 -30.01
CA ALA A 277 -19.56 -11.04 -31.06
C ALA A 277 -20.03 -12.43 -31.51
N GLU A 278 -19.12 -13.39 -31.63
CA GLU A 278 -19.46 -14.79 -31.94
C GLU A 278 -20.22 -15.47 -30.80
N LEU A 279 -19.87 -15.19 -29.54
CA LEU A 279 -20.58 -15.69 -28.38
C LEU A 279 -22.02 -15.16 -28.33
N ARG A 280 -22.25 -13.89 -28.68
CA ARG A 280 -23.61 -13.34 -28.82
C ARG A 280 -24.40 -14.04 -29.91
N ARG A 281 -23.83 -14.21 -31.11
CA ARG A 281 -24.50 -14.89 -32.23
C ARG A 281 -24.85 -16.34 -31.90
N THR A 282 -23.97 -17.07 -31.22
CA THR A 282 -24.23 -18.47 -30.82
C THR A 282 -25.33 -18.56 -29.77
N LYS A 283 -25.38 -17.62 -28.81
CA LYS A 283 -26.46 -17.50 -27.83
C LYS A 283 -27.81 -17.24 -28.50
N ASP A 284 -27.86 -16.35 -29.50
CA ASP A 284 -29.09 -16.05 -30.25
C ASP A 284 -29.58 -17.27 -31.03
N ARG A 285 -28.68 -17.98 -31.72
CA ARG A 285 -28.99 -19.26 -32.41
C ARG A 285 -29.50 -20.34 -31.45
N LEU A 286 -28.95 -20.40 -30.24
CA LEU A 286 -29.42 -21.34 -29.22
C LEU A 286 -30.84 -21.00 -28.78
N ASN A 287 -31.14 -19.72 -28.55
CA ASN A 287 -32.49 -19.28 -28.19
C ASN A 287 -33.50 -19.60 -29.30
N GLU A 288 -33.16 -19.37 -30.56
CA GLU A 288 -34.00 -19.75 -31.71
C GLU A 288 -34.23 -21.27 -31.77
N SER A 289 -33.19 -22.07 -31.52
CA SER A 289 -33.33 -23.53 -31.47
C SER A 289 -34.21 -24.01 -30.32
N LEU A 290 -34.14 -23.36 -29.15
CA LEU A 290 -35.00 -23.64 -28.01
C LEU A 290 -36.46 -23.27 -28.31
N ASP A 291 -36.71 -22.15 -28.99
CA ASP A 291 -38.05 -21.75 -29.41
C ASP A 291 -38.62 -22.69 -30.47
N ALA A 292 -37.80 -23.15 -31.42
CA ALA A 292 -38.19 -24.17 -32.38
C ALA A 292 -38.54 -25.50 -31.69
N LEU A 293 -37.76 -25.92 -30.69
CA LEU A 293 -38.04 -27.12 -29.89
C LEU A 293 -39.33 -26.97 -29.06
N ARG A 294 -39.60 -25.79 -28.49
CA ARG A 294 -40.86 -25.52 -27.79
C ARG A 294 -42.06 -25.63 -28.73
N LYS A 295 -41.96 -25.06 -29.94
CA LYS A 295 -42.99 -25.18 -30.99
C LYS A 295 -43.19 -26.62 -31.44
N LEU A 296 -42.10 -27.35 -31.70
CA LEU A 296 -42.16 -28.77 -32.06
C LEU A 296 -42.77 -29.62 -30.94
N ASN A 297 -42.48 -29.32 -29.68
CA ASN A 297 -43.08 -30.02 -28.54
C ASN A 297 -44.58 -29.72 -28.41
N SER A 298 -45.04 -28.49 -28.71
CA SER A 298 -46.47 -28.17 -28.81
C SER A 298 -47.14 -29.00 -29.89
N VAL A 299 -46.57 -29.01 -31.09
CA VAL A 299 -47.09 -29.78 -32.23
C VAL A 299 -47.05 -31.29 -31.97
N ALA A 300 -46.01 -31.79 -31.30
CA ALA A 300 -45.89 -33.20 -30.92
C ALA A 300 -46.90 -33.60 -29.84
N LYS A 301 -47.26 -32.69 -28.92
CA LYS A 301 -48.35 -32.91 -27.97
C LYS A 301 -49.70 -32.96 -28.67
N GLU A 302 -49.97 -31.99 -29.56
CA GLU A 302 -51.18 -31.96 -30.40
C GLU A 302 -51.29 -33.21 -31.30
N ASN A 303 -50.18 -33.71 -31.84
CA ASN A 303 -50.14 -34.94 -32.63
C ASN A 303 -50.24 -36.22 -31.80
N ARG A 304 -49.76 -36.26 -30.55
CA ARG A 304 -49.91 -37.43 -29.67
C ARG A 304 -51.38 -37.69 -29.33
N ASP A 305 -52.14 -36.62 -29.12
CA ASP A 305 -53.60 -36.71 -28.94
C ASP A 305 -54.29 -37.22 -30.23
N HIS A 306 -53.70 -36.96 -31.40
CA HIS A 306 -54.21 -37.40 -32.70
C HIS A 306 -53.77 -38.82 -33.13
N ASP A 307 -52.59 -39.30 -32.68
CA ASP A 307 -51.97 -40.58 -33.04
C ASP A 307 -52.22 -41.71 -32.03
N ALA A 308 -52.54 -41.39 -30.77
CA ALA A 308 -53.06 -42.39 -29.81
C ALA A 308 -54.33 -43.07 -30.37
N GLN A 309 -55.06 -42.40 -31.26
CA GLN A 309 -56.20 -42.93 -31.99
C GLN A 309 -55.82 -43.89 -33.15
N LYS A 310 -54.57 -43.89 -33.66
CA LYS A 310 -54.17 -44.57 -34.92
C LYS A 310 -53.10 -45.66 -34.80
N ARG A 311 -52.23 -45.67 -33.78
CA ARG A 311 -51.05 -46.57 -33.74
C ARG A 311 -51.23 -47.87 -32.94
N SER A 312 -52.39 -48.52 -33.00
CA SER A 312 -52.58 -49.89 -32.47
C SER A 312 -52.25 -51.00 -33.48
N ARG A 313 -51.64 -50.69 -34.63
CA ARG A 313 -51.44 -51.68 -35.71
C ARG A 313 -50.02 -51.67 -36.28
N SER A 314 -49.32 -52.78 -36.00
CA SER A 314 -48.22 -53.45 -36.72
C SER A 314 -46.83 -52.81 -36.77
N LEU A 315 -45.80 -53.58 -36.35
CA LEU A 315 -44.62 -53.92 -37.16
C LEU A 315 -44.07 -55.31 -36.74
N SER A 316 -43.62 -56.11 -37.71
CA SER A 316 -43.00 -57.45 -37.56
C SER A 316 -41.56 -57.43 -38.12
N PRO A 317 -40.56 -58.14 -37.52
CA PRO A 317 -39.15 -58.07 -37.95
C PRO A 317 -38.70 -59.25 -38.83
N GLY A 318 -37.87 -58.94 -39.84
CA GLY A 318 -37.23 -59.88 -40.76
C GLY A 318 -35.96 -60.55 -40.21
N THR A 319 -35.69 -61.73 -40.76
CA THR A 319 -34.74 -62.78 -40.40
C THR A 319 -33.26 -62.37 -40.32
N LEU A 320 -32.74 -62.25 -39.10
CA LEU A 320 -31.34 -62.52 -38.74
C LEU A 320 -31.35 -63.79 -37.85
N PRO A 321 -30.30 -64.63 -37.86
CA PRO A 321 -30.20 -65.77 -36.94
C PRO A 321 -30.31 -65.24 -35.51
N ILE A 322 -31.29 -65.73 -34.75
CA ILE A 322 -31.67 -65.22 -33.41
C ILE A 322 -30.45 -65.08 -32.48
N HIS A 323 -29.49 -66.00 -32.59
CA HIS A 323 -28.25 -65.97 -31.82
C HIS A 323 -27.37 -64.73 -32.09
N GLU A 324 -27.26 -64.29 -33.35
CA GLU A 324 -26.47 -63.10 -33.70
C GLU A 324 -27.14 -61.81 -33.19
N LEU A 325 -28.47 -61.76 -33.23
CA LEU A 325 -29.24 -60.65 -32.65
C LEU A 325 -29.04 -60.55 -31.14
N VAL A 326 -29.02 -61.68 -30.42
CA VAL A 326 -28.79 -61.74 -28.97
C VAL A 326 -27.40 -61.22 -28.63
N VAL A 327 -26.34 -61.68 -29.31
CA VAL A 327 -24.96 -61.22 -29.07
C VAL A 327 -24.81 -59.73 -29.36
N ARG A 328 -25.43 -59.23 -30.45
CA ARG A 328 -25.42 -57.79 -30.76
C ARG A 328 -26.16 -56.97 -29.69
N LEU A 329 -27.30 -57.46 -29.21
CA LEU A 329 -28.06 -56.83 -28.11
C LEU A 329 -27.24 -56.77 -26.82
N GLU A 330 -26.62 -57.88 -26.40
CA GLU A 330 -25.77 -57.91 -25.21
C GLU A 330 -24.58 -56.94 -25.33
N SER A 331 -23.91 -56.93 -26.49
CA SER A 331 -22.80 -56.00 -26.74
C SER A 331 -23.24 -54.53 -26.70
N ALA A 332 -24.44 -54.24 -27.21
CA ALA A 332 -25.03 -52.91 -27.22
C ALA A 332 -25.50 -52.49 -25.82
N GLU A 333 -26.02 -53.42 -25.02
CA GLU A 333 -26.38 -53.17 -23.62
C GLU A 333 -25.15 -52.88 -22.75
N ASP A 334 -24.06 -53.60 -22.96
CA ASP A 334 -22.80 -53.34 -22.26
C ASP A 334 -22.17 -52.02 -22.70
N ALA A 335 -22.26 -51.67 -23.98
CA ALA A 335 -21.87 -50.34 -24.47
C ALA A 335 -22.73 -49.24 -23.82
N ARG A 336 -24.05 -49.45 -23.72
CA ARG A 336 -24.97 -48.51 -23.04
C ARG A 336 -24.59 -48.31 -21.58
N LYS A 337 -24.35 -49.39 -20.82
CA LYS A 337 -23.92 -49.31 -19.41
C LYS A 337 -22.59 -48.55 -19.25
N ARG A 338 -21.63 -48.74 -20.17
CA ARG A 338 -20.37 -47.97 -20.17
C ARG A 338 -20.61 -46.48 -20.39
N MET A 339 -21.45 -46.14 -21.37
CA MET A 339 -21.80 -44.74 -21.65
C MET A 339 -22.58 -44.10 -20.50
N ASP A 340 -23.51 -44.82 -19.87
CA ASP A 340 -24.26 -44.35 -18.71
C ASP A 340 -23.33 -44.06 -17.51
N LYS A 341 -22.33 -44.91 -17.29
CA LYS A 341 -21.31 -44.68 -16.26
C LYS A 341 -20.48 -43.43 -16.59
N GLN A 342 -20.01 -43.28 -17.83
CA GLN A 342 -19.27 -42.08 -18.26
C GLN A 342 -20.09 -40.80 -18.12
N LEU A 343 -21.39 -40.84 -18.43
CA LEU A 343 -22.31 -39.73 -18.22
C LEU A 343 -22.47 -39.41 -16.72
N ALA A 344 -22.57 -40.42 -15.86
CA ALA A 344 -22.68 -40.22 -14.42
C ALA A 344 -21.39 -39.59 -13.84
N ASP A 345 -20.23 -40.05 -14.26
CA ASP A 345 -18.94 -39.53 -13.81
C ASP A 345 -18.72 -38.10 -14.33
N SER A 346 -19.05 -37.83 -15.60
CA SER A 346 -19.01 -36.48 -16.18
C SER A 346 -19.95 -35.51 -15.46
N LYS A 347 -21.16 -35.97 -15.07
CA LYS A 347 -22.09 -35.15 -14.28
C LYS A 347 -21.55 -34.81 -12.89
N LYS A 348 -20.87 -35.75 -12.23
CA LYS A 348 -20.22 -35.48 -10.93
C LYS A 348 -19.11 -34.45 -11.08
N GLU A 349 -18.27 -34.60 -12.10
CA GLU A 349 -17.18 -33.68 -12.41
C GLU A 349 -17.70 -32.26 -12.66
N ILE A 350 -18.72 -32.11 -13.51
CA ILE A 350 -19.36 -30.80 -13.77
C ILE A 350 -19.87 -30.16 -12.47
N ASN A 351 -20.43 -30.96 -11.55
CA ASN A 351 -20.95 -30.43 -10.30
C ASN A 351 -19.83 -29.99 -9.33
N ILE A 352 -18.68 -30.65 -9.37
CA ILE A 352 -17.48 -30.22 -8.64
C ILE A 352 -16.97 -28.90 -9.22
N GLN A 353 -16.86 -28.81 -10.55
CA GLN A 353 -16.44 -27.59 -11.24
C GLN A 353 -17.40 -26.42 -10.98
N LEU A 354 -18.71 -26.67 -10.96
CA LEU A 354 -19.71 -25.66 -10.62
C LEU A 354 -19.49 -25.07 -9.22
N LYS A 355 -19.25 -25.93 -8.21
CA LYS A 355 -18.92 -25.47 -6.86
C LYS A 355 -17.63 -24.66 -6.82
N ALA A 356 -16.60 -25.09 -7.54
CA ALA A 356 -15.34 -24.36 -7.62
C ALA A 356 -15.53 -22.96 -8.25
N VAL A 357 -16.37 -22.86 -9.28
CA VAL A 357 -16.73 -21.57 -9.92
C VAL A 357 -17.51 -20.69 -8.94
N ASP A 358 -18.45 -21.24 -8.18
CA ASP A 358 -19.20 -20.48 -7.17
C ASP A 358 -18.27 -19.94 -6.07
N ASP A 359 -17.31 -20.73 -5.60
CA ASP A 359 -16.34 -20.31 -4.59
C ASP A 359 -15.40 -19.23 -5.14
N ALA A 360 -14.90 -19.40 -6.37
CA ALA A 360 -14.11 -18.38 -7.06
C ALA A 360 -14.90 -17.07 -7.24
N THR A 361 -16.19 -17.16 -7.59
CA THR A 361 -17.06 -15.99 -7.75
C THR A 361 -17.26 -15.22 -6.43
N ARG A 362 -17.36 -15.93 -5.29
CA ARG A 362 -17.42 -15.28 -3.98
C ARG A 362 -16.10 -14.58 -3.63
N GLU A 363 -14.97 -15.18 -3.98
CA GLU A 363 -13.66 -14.59 -3.71
C GLU A 363 -13.41 -13.35 -4.56
N ILE A 364 -13.82 -13.37 -5.84
CA ILE A 364 -13.78 -12.19 -6.71
C ILE A 364 -14.50 -11.01 -6.07
N ARG A 365 -15.73 -11.20 -5.59
CA ARG A 365 -16.50 -10.13 -4.92
C ARG A 365 -15.78 -9.58 -3.68
N ARG A 366 -15.18 -10.46 -2.87
CA ARG A 366 -14.38 -10.02 -1.71
C ARG A 366 -13.17 -9.18 -2.12
N LEU A 367 -12.49 -9.56 -3.20
CA LEU A 367 -11.35 -8.82 -3.70
C LEU A 367 -11.76 -7.48 -4.31
N GLU A 368 -12.91 -7.42 -5.00
CA GLU A 368 -13.50 -6.18 -5.52
C GLU A 368 -13.84 -5.19 -4.39
N ASP A 369 -14.48 -5.65 -3.31
CA ASP A 369 -14.80 -4.79 -2.16
C ASP A 369 -13.53 -4.24 -1.47
N ARG A 370 -12.50 -5.07 -1.35
CA ARG A 370 -11.19 -4.67 -0.81
C ARG A 370 -10.48 -3.67 -1.71
N LEU A 371 -10.55 -3.87 -3.03
CA LEU A 371 -9.98 -2.96 -4.01
C LEU A 371 -10.68 -1.60 -3.92
N HIS A 372 -12.00 -1.58 -3.87
CA HIS A 372 -12.76 -0.33 -3.79
C HIS A 372 -12.43 0.45 -2.51
N THR A 373 -12.31 -0.25 -1.37
CA THR A 373 -11.86 0.34 -0.11
C THR A 373 -10.47 0.96 -0.26
N ALA A 374 -9.50 0.20 -0.80
CA ALA A 374 -8.13 0.68 -1.01
C ALA A 374 -8.05 1.87 -1.99
N GLU A 375 -8.90 1.89 -3.02
CA GLU A 375 -9.00 3.02 -3.95
C GLU A 375 -9.51 4.28 -3.27
N SER A 376 -10.53 4.16 -2.41
CA SER A 376 -11.03 5.28 -1.63
C SER A 376 -9.97 5.84 -0.67
N GLU A 377 -9.25 4.97 0.05
CA GLU A 377 -8.15 5.38 0.94
C GLU A 377 -7.02 6.07 0.17
N ARG A 378 -6.67 5.54 -1.02
CA ARG A 378 -5.68 6.16 -1.91
C ARG A 378 -6.10 7.57 -2.32
N THR A 379 -7.38 7.80 -2.62
CA THR A 379 -7.86 9.14 -3.00
C THR A 379 -7.76 10.13 -1.84
N VAL A 380 -8.06 9.71 -0.61
CA VAL A 380 -7.91 10.53 0.60
C VAL A 380 -6.44 10.87 0.84
N ALA A 381 -5.55 9.88 0.77
CA ALA A 381 -4.11 10.08 0.93
C ALA A 381 -3.53 11.02 -0.15
N GLU A 382 -3.98 10.88 -1.40
CA GLU A 382 -3.54 11.74 -2.50
C GLU A 382 -4.00 13.19 -2.33
N ASN A 383 -5.22 13.41 -1.84
CA ASN A 383 -5.71 14.75 -1.52
C ASN A 383 -4.92 15.39 -0.37
N ALA A 384 -4.62 14.62 0.69
CA ALA A 384 -3.79 15.09 1.80
C ALA A 384 -2.36 15.44 1.33
N ARG A 385 -1.77 14.60 0.45
CA ARG A 385 -0.46 14.85 -0.17
C ARG A 385 -0.43 16.16 -0.93
N LYS A 386 -1.43 16.41 -1.79
CA LYS A 386 -1.55 17.66 -2.56
C LYS A 386 -1.65 18.89 -1.65
N HIS A 387 -2.45 18.80 -0.59
CA HIS A 387 -2.58 19.89 0.38
C HIS A 387 -1.25 20.21 1.09
N LEU A 388 -0.52 19.18 1.54
CA LEU A 388 0.79 19.36 2.14
C LEU A 388 1.82 19.93 1.16
N GLU A 389 1.80 19.50 -0.11
CA GLU A 389 2.67 20.07 -1.14
C GLU A 389 2.38 21.56 -1.39
N GLU A 390 1.12 21.96 -1.40
CA GLU A 390 0.73 23.36 -1.51
C GLU A 390 1.19 24.19 -0.30
N GLU A 391 1.07 23.64 0.91
CA GLU A 391 1.56 24.29 2.13
C GLU A 391 3.08 24.48 2.09
N ILE A 392 3.82 23.45 1.67
CA ILE A 392 5.27 23.52 1.49
C ILE A 392 5.65 24.59 0.46
N ARG A 393 4.92 24.68 -0.67
CA ARG A 393 5.15 25.74 -1.67
C ARG A 393 4.89 27.12 -1.07
N ARG A 394 3.81 27.30 -0.31
CA ARG A 394 3.48 28.58 0.33
C ARG A 394 4.52 28.99 1.36
N LEU A 395 4.94 28.06 2.23
CA LEU A 395 5.96 28.32 3.25
C LEU A 395 7.30 28.68 2.61
N LYS A 396 7.70 28.01 1.52
CA LYS A 396 8.89 28.39 0.75
C LYS A 396 8.80 29.83 0.23
N LEU A 397 7.67 30.22 -0.35
CA LEU A 397 7.47 31.57 -0.85
C LEU A 397 7.59 32.62 0.27
N VAL A 398 6.98 32.37 1.44
CA VAL A 398 7.06 33.27 2.61
C VAL A 398 8.49 33.36 3.13
N PHE A 399 9.22 32.24 3.16
CA PHE A 399 10.61 32.20 3.58
C PHE A 399 11.50 33.03 2.64
N ASP A 400 11.37 32.84 1.32
CA ASP A 400 12.13 33.56 0.31
C ASP A 400 11.83 35.07 0.35
N GLN A 401 10.56 35.44 0.53
CA GLN A 401 10.15 36.85 0.72
C GLN A 401 10.76 37.45 1.99
N SER A 402 10.71 36.72 3.12
CA SER A 402 11.28 37.20 4.38
C SER A 402 12.80 37.36 4.32
N ALA A 403 13.48 36.46 3.60
CA ALA A 403 14.92 36.56 3.35
C ALA A 403 15.24 37.82 2.50
N ALA A 404 14.51 38.02 1.40
CA ALA A 404 14.69 39.18 0.52
C ALA A 404 14.36 40.52 1.23
N ASP A 405 13.34 40.55 2.08
CA ASP A 405 12.98 41.73 2.90
C ASP A 405 14.06 42.02 3.96
N GLY A 406 14.61 40.98 4.58
CA GLY A 406 15.74 41.11 5.51
C GLY A 406 16.97 41.70 4.84
N GLU A 407 17.33 41.23 3.64
CA GLU A 407 18.43 41.77 2.84
C GLU A 407 18.20 43.24 2.46
N ARG A 408 17.00 43.57 1.95
CA ARG A 408 16.63 44.95 1.60
C ARG A 408 16.76 45.90 2.79
N LYS A 409 16.24 45.48 3.95
CA LYS A 409 16.32 46.29 5.17
C LYS A 409 17.76 46.49 5.64
N ALA A 410 18.60 45.46 5.55
CA ALA A 410 20.02 45.57 5.91
C ALA A 410 20.77 46.55 4.99
N ILE A 411 20.44 46.56 3.68
CA ILE A 411 20.98 47.52 2.72
C ILE A 411 20.53 48.95 3.06
N GLU A 412 19.22 49.15 3.29
CA GLU A 412 18.66 50.46 3.65
C GLU A 412 19.28 51.01 4.95
N GLU A 413 19.44 50.18 5.98
CA GLU A 413 20.13 50.58 7.23
C GLU A 413 21.61 50.93 7.00
N ALA A 414 22.30 50.27 6.07
CA ALA A 414 23.67 50.59 5.72
C ALA A 414 23.78 51.92 4.95
N GLU A 415 22.87 52.18 4.01
CA GLU A 415 22.78 53.44 3.26
C GLU A 415 22.44 54.62 4.18
N GLU A 416 21.53 54.43 5.14
CA GLU A 416 21.19 55.43 6.15
C GLU A 416 22.42 55.82 6.99
N ARG A 417 23.17 54.81 7.49
CA ARG A 417 24.41 55.04 8.23
C ARG A 417 25.45 55.74 7.37
N HIS A 418 25.56 55.37 6.10
CA HIS A 418 26.51 56.02 5.19
C HIS A 418 26.16 57.49 4.98
N ARG A 419 24.88 57.81 4.75
CA ARG A 419 24.38 59.20 4.66
C ARG A 419 24.71 60.02 5.90
N LEU A 420 24.43 59.48 7.10
CA LEU A 420 24.73 60.17 8.36
C LEU A 420 26.23 60.47 8.52
N ILE A 421 27.09 59.50 8.19
CA ILE A 421 28.54 59.69 8.20
C ILE A 421 28.94 60.79 7.20
N GLU A 422 28.39 60.75 5.99
CA GLU A 422 28.71 61.72 4.94
C GLU A 422 28.28 63.15 5.31
N GLU A 423 27.11 63.32 5.92
CA GLU A 423 26.63 64.60 6.47
C GLU A 423 27.53 65.11 7.62
N GLU A 424 27.95 64.22 8.52
CA GLU A 424 28.87 64.57 9.59
C GLU A 424 30.23 65.04 9.04
N TYR A 425 30.77 64.35 8.04
CA TYR A 425 31.99 64.77 7.33
C TYR A 425 31.83 66.13 6.65
N LYS A 426 30.73 66.36 5.93
CA LYS A 426 30.43 67.67 5.29
C LYS A 426 30.34 68.79 6.34
N THR A 427 29.70 68.52 7.47
CA THR A 427 29.57 69.48 8.58
C THR A 427 30.93 69.82 9.19
N ARG A 428 31.78 68.81 9.44
CA ARG A 428 33.15 69.01 9.95
C ARG A 428 34.02 69.82 8.96
N LEU A 429 33.92 69.53 7.67
CA LEU A 429 34.62 70.29 6.63
C LEU A 429 34.16 71.74 6.56
N ALA A 430 32.85 71.99 6.60
CA ALA A 430 32.30 73.34 6.60
C ALA A 430 32.73 74.15 7.84
N PHE A 431 32.77 73.51 9.01
CA PHE A 431 33.29 74.11 10.23
C PHE A 431 34.77 74.48 10.11
N ASN A 432 35.60 73.58 9.61
CA ASN A 432 37.03 73.82 9.42
C ASN A 432 37.34 74.91 8.37
N LEU A 433 36.48 75.10 7.37
CA LEU A 433 36.60 76.16 6.37
C LEU A 433 36.11 77.54 6.87
N SER A 434 35.34 77.57 7.97
CA SER A 434 34.79 78.80 8.56
C SER A 434 35.68 79.42 9.65
N ILE A 435 36.73 78.70 10.06
CA ILE A 435 37.83 79.16 10.92
C ILE A 435 38.97 79.62 10.03
#